data_AF-A0A381VR14-F1
#
_entry.id   AF-A0A381VR14-F1
#
_cell.length_a   1.000
_cell.length_b   1.000
_cell.length_c   1.000
_cell.angle_alpha   90.00
_cell.angle_beta   90.00
_cell.angle_gamma   90.00
#
_symmetry.space_group_name_H-M   'P 1'
#
loop_
_entity.id
_entity.type
_entity.pdbx_description
1 polymer ?
#
loop_
_entity_poly.entity_id
_entity_poly.type
_entity_poly.pdbx_seq_one_letter_code
_entity_poly.pdbx_strand_id
1 'polypeptide(L)' 'MAAGVDDPSAKVQLIKGSYSEPNINLTEFELVEGLELKSQNCWPSVSTDIGEINNLFNRFLPAGFYYKTFMWPKS' A
#
# COMPACT_ATOMS: atom_id res chain seq x y z
N MET A 1 -10.38 -16.54 5.57
CA MET A 1 -9.12 -17.31 5.53
C MET A 1 -8.10 -16.36 4.96
N ALA A 2 -7.11 -15.98 5.76
CA ALA A 2 -6.10 -14.98 5.41
C ALA A 2 -4.95 -15.21 6.39
N ALA A 3 -4.07 -16.15 6.04
CA ALA A 3 -2.94 -16.57 6.87
C ALA A 3 -1.93 -17.29 5.98
N GLY A 4 -1.25 -16.53 5.12
CA GLY A 4 -0.28 -17.06 4.17
C GLY A 4 0.02 -16.09 3.04
N VAL A 5 0.62 -16.61 1.96
CA VAL A 5 0.97 -15.88 0.74
C VAL A 5 -0.24 -15.25 0.04
N ASP A 6 -1.41 -15.82 0.35
CA ASP A 6 -2.71 -15.54 -0.24
C ASP A 6 -3.44 -14.40 0.47
N ASP A 7 -2.90 -13.85 1.57
CA ASP A 7 -3.49 -12.69 2.23
C ASP A 7 -3.25 -11.42 1.41
N PRO A 8 -4.27 -10.87 0.73
CA PRO A 8 -4.08 -9.72 -0.14
C PRO A 8 -3.97 -8.41 0.67
N SER A 9 -4.31 -8.45 1.96
CA SER A 9 -4.53 -7.27 2.80
C SER A 9 -3.42 -7.04 3.83
N ALA A 10 -2.71 -8.09 4.22
CA ALA A 10 -1.64 -8.03 5.22
C ALA A 10 -0.31 -7.50 4.66
N LYS A 11 -0.35 -6.31 4.02
CA LYS A 11 0.80 -5.62 3.46
C LYS A 11 1.26 -4.49 4.37
N VAL A 12 2.55 -4.47 4.70
CA VAL A 12 3.14 -3.48 5.62
C VAL A 12 4.41 -2.87 5.06
N GLN A 13 4.76 -1.69 5.57
CA GLN A 13 6.07 -1.10 5.41
C GLN A 13 6.93 -1.48 6.61
N LEU A 14 8.03 -2.19 6.34
CA LEU A 14 9.05 -2.54 7.31
C LEU A 14 10.07 -1.40 7.40
N ILE A 15 10.46 -1.06 8.62
CA ILE A 15 11.44 -0.01 8.91
C ILE A 15 12.46 -0.58 9.90
N LYS A 16 13.75 -0.40 9.58
CA LYS A 16 14.88 -0.78 10.44
C LYS A 16 15.97 0.30 10.33
N GLY A 17 15.99 1.23 11.28
CA GLY A 17 16.88 2.37 11.24
C GLY A 17 16.62 3.24 10.00
N SER A 18 17.63 3.42 9.14
CA SER A 18 17.51 4.15 7.87
C SER A 18 16.99 3.32 6.70
N TYR A 19 16.83 2.00 6.88
CA TYR A 19 16.31 1.11 5.84
C TYR A 19 14.79 1.01 5.94
N SER A 20 14.12 1.06 4.79
CA SER A 20 12.68 0.81 4.72
C SER A 20 12.30 0.01 3.48
N GLU A 21 11.54 -1.05 3.70
CA GLU A 21 11.04 -1.96 2.67
C GLU A 21 9.50 -1.92 2.64
N PRO A 22 8.87 -1.50 1.53
CA PRO A 22 7.42 -1.45 1.40
C PRO A 22 6.81 -2.79 0.95
N ASN A 23 5.48 -2.93 1.07
CA ASN A 23 4.68 -4.04 0.51
C ASN A 23 5.08 -5.46 1.00
N ILE A 24 5.68 -5.57 2.18
CA ILE A 24 6.02 -6.85 2.79
C ILE A 24 4.74 -7.60 3.18
N ASN A 25 4.68 -8.88 2.83
CA ASN A 25 3.67 -9.80 3.35
C ASN A 25 3.95 -10.06 4.83
N LEU A 26 3.10 -9.55 5.72
CA LEU A 26 3.27 -9.73 7.16
C LEU A 26 3.24 -11.21 7.57
N THR A 27 2.49 -12.04 6.83
CA THR A 27 2.31 -13.48 7.06
C THR A 27 3.52 -14.33 6.69
N GLU A 28 4.41 -13.82 5.83
CA GLU A 28 5.60 -14.53 5.35
C GLU A 28 6.88 -14.10 6.06
N PHE A 29 6.85 -12.93 6.71
CA PHE A 29 8.03 -12.31 7.29
C PHE A 29 8.12 -12.61 8.79
N GLU A 30 9.26 -13.13 9.22
CA GLU A 30 9.52 -13.40 10.64
C GLU A 30 9.74 -12.09 11.42
N LEU A 31 8.95 -11.89 12.47
CA LEU A 31 9.08 -10.73 13.34
C LEU A 31 10.29 -10.91 14.26
N VAL A 32 11.33 -10.11 14.03
CA VAL A 32 12.48 -9.98 14.92
C VAL A 32 12.42 -8.67 15.71
N GLU A 33 13.09 -8.64 16.86
CA GLU A 33 13.13 -7.47 17.73
C GLU A 33 13.81 -6.26 17.05
N GLY A 34 13.30 -5.06 17.34
CA GLY A 34 13.82 -3.80 16.79
C GLY A 34 13.32 -3.45 15.39
N LEU A 35 12.34 -4.18 14.86
CA LEU A 35 11.61 -3.80 13.66
C LEU A 35 10.46 -2.84 13.98
N GLU A 36 10.32 -1.82 13.15
CA GLU A 36 9.17 -0.95 13.13
C GLU A 36 8.29 -1.31 11.93
N LEU A 37 6.98 -1.39 12.14
CA LEU A 37 5.99 -1.67 11.10
C LEU A 37 5.05 -0.48 10.95
N LYS A 38 4.74 -0.12 9.71
CA LYS A 38 3.69 0.87 9.39
C LYS A 38 2.71 0.30 8.39
N SER A 39 1.43 0.57 8.62
CA SER A 39 0.39 0.26 7.64
C SER A 39 0.54 1.14 6.41
N GLN A 40 0.24 0.59 5.24
CA GLN A 40 0.34 1.29 3.97
C GLN A 40 -1.02 1.83 3.53
N ASN A 41 -1.00 2.84 2.65
CA ASN A 41 -2.20 3.43 2.02
C ASN A 41 -3.27 3.90 3.02
N CYS A 42 -2.86 4.40 4.19
CA CYS A 42 -3.79 4.86 5.23
C CYS A 42 -3.25 6.11 5.94
N TRP A 43 -3.04 7.20 5.20
CA TRP A 43 -2.44 8.39 5.79
C TRP A 43 -3.53 9.34 6.32
N PRO A 44 -3.39 9.90 7.54
CA PRO A 44 -2.28 9.73 8.49
C PRO A 44 -2.28 8.44 9.32
N SER A 45 -3.42 7.75 9.45
CA SER A 45 -3.51 6.47 10.18
C SER A 45 -4.57 5.54 9.60
N VAL A 46 -4.56 4.26 10.02
CA VAL A 46 -5.60 3.27 9.65
C VAL A 46 -7.01 3.73 10.04
N SER A 47 -7.15 4.48 11.14
CA SER A 47 -8.44 5.01 11.60
C SER A 47 -8.88 6.26 10.84
N THR A 48 -7.93 6.96 10.23
CA THR A 48 -8.13 8.27 9.62
C THR A 48 -7.33 8.31 8.33
N ASP A 49 -7.95 7.88 7.23
CA ASP A 49 -7.34 7.88 5.91
C ASP A 49 -7.92 8.98 5.03
N ILE A 50 -7.14 10.04 4.79
CA ILE A 50 -7.52 11.13 3.88
C ILE A 50 -7.51 10.65 2.42
N GLY A 51 -6.69 9.62 2.12
CA GLY A 51 -6.63 9.00 0.80
C GLY A 51 -7.96 8.37 0.36
N GLU A 52 -8.83 8.02 1.31
CA GLU A 52 -10.15 7.43 1.06
C GLU A 52 -11.04 8.33 0.19
N ILE A 53 -10.83 9.66 0.21
CA ILE A 53 -11.56 10.60 -0.65
C ILE A 53 -11.43 10.21 -2.14
N ASN A 54 -10.31 9.62 -2.56
CA ASN A 54 -10.13 9.17 -3.93
C ASN A 54 -11.13 8.07 -4.34
N ASN A 55 -11.62 7.25 -3.40
CA ASN A 55 -12.65 6.26 -3.68
C ASN A 55 -13.95 6.91 -4.15
N LEU A 56 -14.29 8.11 -3.66
CA LEU A 56 -15.47 8.84 -4.11
C LEU A 56 -15.34 9.31 -5.56
N PHE A 57 -14.14 9.63 -6.00
CA PHE A 57 -13.85 10.09 -7.36
C PHE A 57 -13.54 8.95 -8.34
N ASN A 58 -13.56 7.69 -7.92
CA ASN A 58 -13.18 6.54 -8.75
C ASN A 58 -13.98 6.46 -10.07
N ARG A 59 -15.22 6.94 -10.08
CA ARG A 59 -16.11 6.92 -11.25
C ARG A 59 -15.68 7.92 -12.32
N PHE A 60 -14.97 8.98 -11.93
CA PHE A 60 -14.48 10.02 -12.84
C PHE A 60 -13.05 9.77 -13.30
N LEU A 61 -12.30 8.92 -12.59
CA LEU A 61 -10.92 8.53 -12.91
C LEU A 61 -10.85 7.04 -13.24
N PRO A 62 -11.51 6.56 -14.31
CA PRO A 62 -11.42 5.15 -14.69
C PRO A 62 -9.98 4.80 -15.04
N ALA A 63 -9.57 3.54 -14.88
CA ALA A 63 -8.20 3.09 -15.14
C ALA A 63 -7.67 3.52 -16.53
N GLY A 64 -8.54 3.60 -17.54
CA GLY A 64 -8.19 4.08 -18.87
C GLY A 64 -7.79 5.56 -18.94
N PHE A 65 -8.27 6.42 -18.03
CA PHE A 65 -7.86 7.82 -17.94
C PHE A 65 -6.38 7.93 -17.55
N TYR A 66 -5.93 7.16 -16.55
CA TYR A 66 -4.53 7.21 -16.10
C TYR A 66 -3.55 6.84 -17.22
N TYR A 67 -3.80 5.69 -17.88
CA TYR A 67 -2.96 5.20 -18.97
C TYR A 67 -2.92 6.17 -20.17
N LYS A 68 -4.06 6.76 -20.53
CA LYS A 68 -4.15 7.65 -21.70
C LYS A 68 -3.62 9.05 -21.43
N THR A 69 -3.79 9.57 -20.22
CA THR A 69 -3.45 10.96 -19.90
C THR A 69 -2.01 11.15 -19.46
N PHE A 70 -1.40 10.16 -18.78
CA PHE A 70 -0.09 10.34 -18.15
C PHE A 70 1.02 9.38 -18.62
N MET A 71 0.69 8.31 -19.34
CA MET A 71 1.69 7.36 -19.85
C MET A 71 1.88 7.40 -21.38
N TRP A 72 1.12 8.23 -22.10
CA TRP A 72 1.21 8.38 -23.55
C TRP A 72 1.50 9.83 -23.98
N PRO A 73 2.33 10.07 -25.03
CA PRO A 73 3.12 9.07 -25.74
C PRO A 73 4.42 8.79 -24.99
N LYS A 74 4.75 7.51 -24.85
CA LYS A 74 6.13 7.08 -24.63
C LYS A 74 6.91 7.40 -25.91
N SER A 75 7.91 8.28 -25.82
CA SER A 75 8.97 8.41 -26.82
C SER A 75 9.88 7.19 -26.82
#